data_AF-A0A1C6VE85-F1
#
_entry.id   AF-A0A1C6VE85-F1
#
_cell.length_a   1.000
_cell.length_b   1.000
_cell.length_c   1.000
_cell.angle_alpha   90.00
_cell.angle_beta   90.00
_cell.angle_gamma   90.00
#
_symmetry.space_group_name_H-M   'P 1'
#
loop_
_entity.id
_entity.type
_entity.pdbx_description
1 polymer ?
#
loop_
_entity_poly.entity_id
_entity_poly.type
_entity_poly.pdbx_seq_one_letter_code
_entity_poly.pdbx_strand_id
1 'polypeptide(L)'
;MRIMPTERAAAEIRRAYGVYRAQHPEGTGWMSLATLADRLDLTHGEIETAILHLVRTDRQFTVVPESNQKMLTVADWDAAVWIGGQWKHWISWDW
;
A
#
# COMPACT_ATOMS: atom_id res chain seq x y z
N MET A 1 3.35 23.14 -1.75
CA MET A 1 3.18 21.67 -1.66
C MET A 1 4.40 21.12 -0.94
N ARG A 2 4.24 20.55 0.27
CA ARG A 2 5.36 19.96 1.00
C ARG A 2 5.57 18.56 0.43
N ILE A 3 6.74 18.30 -0.15
CA ILE A 3 7.12 16.95 -0.60
C ILE A 3 7.49 16.15 0.65
N MET A 4 6.81 15.04 0.91
CA MET A 4 7.21 14.14 1.98
C MET A 4 8.42 13.31 1.56
N PRO A 5 9.48 13.21 2.39
CA PRO A 5 10.59 12.32 2.11
C PRO A 5 10.13 10.86 1.99
N THR A 6 10.64 10.12 1.01
CA THR A 6 10.24 8.75 0.70
C THR A 6 10.34 7.81 1.90
N GLU A 7 11.43 7.89 2.67
CA GLU A 7 11.64 7.06 3.86
C GLU A 7 10.60 7.35 4.95
N ARG A 8 10.22 8.62 5.09
CA ARG A 8 9.17 9.03 6.02
C ARG A 8 7.81 8.49 5.56
N ALA A 9 7.46 8.66 4.29
CA ALA A 9 6.23 8.11 3.73
C ALA A 9 6.17 6.57 3.86
N ALA A 10 7.29 5.87 3.64
CA ALA A 10 7.40 4.42 3.85
C ALA A 10 7.15 4.03 5.33
N ALA A 11 7.68 4.79 6.29
CA ALA A 11 7.42 4.57 7.71
C ALA A 11 5.94 4.82 8.07
N GLU A 12 5.30 5.83 7.47
CA GLU A 12 3.87 6.11 7.63
C GLU A 12 3.01 4.94 7.12
N ILE A 13 3.32 4.40 5.93
CA ILE A 13 2.64 3.21 5.37
C ILE A 13 2.76 2.03 6.32
N ARG A 14 3.97 1.71 6.79
CA ARG A 14 4.20 0.59 7.72
C ARG A 14 3.41 0.77 9.02
N ARG A 15 3.36 2.00 9.57
CA ARG A 15 2.57 2.31 10.76
C ARG A 15 1.07 2.12 10.51
N ALA A 16 0.55 2.64 9.40
CA ALA A 16 -0.86 2.51 9.06
C ALA A 16 -1.28 1.05 8.88
N TYR A 17 -0.43 0.24 8.26
CA TYR A 17 -0.61 -1.21 8.16
C TYR A 17 -0.63 -1.90 9.53
N GLY A 18 0.31 -1.57 10.43
CA GLY A 18 0.33 -2.10 11.80
C GLY A 18 -0.95 -1.80 12.58
N VAL A 19 -1.45 -0.56 12.48
CA VAL A 19 -2.74 -0.15 13.08
C VAL A 19 -3.89 -0.92 12.45
N TYR A 20 -3.91 -1.08 11.12
CA TYR A 20 -4.92 -1.85 10.42
C TYR A 20 -4.95 -3.31 10.90
N ARG A 21 -3.79 -3.96 11.05
CA ARG A 21 -3.67 -5.33 11.54
C ARG A 21 -4.16 -5.48 12.98
N ALA A 22 -3.82 -4.55 13.86
CA ALA A 22 -4.31 -4.55 15.24
C ALA A 22 -5.84 -4.42 15.33
N GLN A 23 -6.46 -3.71 14.40
CA GLN A 23 -7.92 -3.57 14.30
C GLN A 23 -8.61 -4.80 13.67
N HIS A 24 -7.87 -5.63 12.94
CA HIS A 24 -8.38 -6.79 12.21
C HIS A 24 -7.54 -8.05 12.50
N PRO A 25 -7.50 -8.53 13.76
CA PRO A 25 -6.63 -9.63 14.18
C PRO A 25 -6.93 -10.94 13.44
N GLU A 26 -8.20 -11.22 13.13
CA GLU A 26 -8.65 -12.40 12.37
C GLU A 26 -8.57 -12.22 10.85
N GLY A 27 -8.06 -11.08 10.37
CA GLY A 27 -7.98 -10.76 8.96
C GLY A 27 -6.84 -11.50 8.25
N THR A 28 -6.93 -11.58 6.91
CA THR A 28 -6.00 -12.34 6.03
C THR A 28 -4.56 -11.83 6.00
N GLY A 29 -4.26 -10.69 6.63
CA GLY A 29 -2.95 -10.03 6.53
C GLY A 29 -2.83 -9.08 5.35
N TRP A 30 -3.83 -9.00 4.47
CA TRP A 30 -3.81 -8.09 3.33
C TRP A 30 -4.53 -6.79 3.65
N MET A 31 -3.99 -5.69 3.15
CA MET A 31 -4.60 -4.36 3.21
C MET A 31 -4.66 -3.79 1.79
N SER A 32 -5.82 -3.29 1.36
CA SER A 32 -5.92 -2.67 0.02
C SER A 32 -5.22 -1.33 -0.01
N LEU A 33 -4.69 -0.95 -1.18
CA LEU A 33 -4.11 0.37 -1.40
C LEU A 33 -5.16 1.49 -1.30
N ALA A 34 -6.41 1.22 -1.66
CA ALA A 34 -7.51 2.15 -1.41
C ALA A 34 -7.68 2.43 0.09
N THR A 35 -7.73 1.38 0.92
CA THR A 35 -7.81 1.52 2.38
C THR A 35 -6.58 2.23 2.95
N LEU A 36 -5.41 2.00 2.36
CA LEU A 36 -4.18 2.67 2.75
C LEU A 36 -4.23 4.18 2.43
N ALA A 37 -4.65 4.53 1.21
CA ALA A 37 -4.79 5.91 0.77
C ALA A 37 -5.79 6.68 1.65
N ASP A 38 -6.94 6.06 2.00
CA ASP A 38 -7.94 6.66 2.90
C ASP A 38 -7.43 6.92 4.33
N ARG A 39 -6.38 6.19 4.75
CA ARG A 39 -5.82 6.29 6.10
C ARG A 39 -4.62 7.23 6.20
N LEU A 40 -4.10 7.70 5.08
CA LEU A 40 -2.87 8.47 5.01
C LEU A 40 -3.14 9.86 4.42
N ASP A 41 -2.54 10.89 5.03
CA ASP A 41 -2.45 12.22 4.42
C ASP A 41 -1.25 12.27 3.46
N LEU A 42 -1.30 11.42 2.43
CA LEU A 42 -0.29 11.29 1.38
C LEU A 42 -0.96 11.42 0.02
N THR A 43 -0.26 12.05 -0.91
CA THR A 43 -0.65 12.01 -2.33
C THR A 43 -0.41 10.62 -2.91
N HIS A 44 -1.12 10.29 -3.99
CA HIS A 44 -0.90 9.04 -4.73
C HIS A 44 0.57 8.85 -5.13
N GLY A 45 1.23 9.91 -5.61
CA GLY A 45 2.64 9.84 -6.01
C GLY A 45 3.61 9.61 -4.84
N GLU A 46 3.30 10.10 -3.64
CA GLU A 46 4.07 9.80 -2.43
C GLU A 46 3.89 8.34 -1.99
N ILE A 47 2.66 7.82 -2.06
CA ILE A 47 2.37 6.40 -1.81
C ILE A 47 3.12 5.52 -2.79
N GLU A 48 3.05 5.83 -4.10
CA GLU A 48 3.74 5.08 -5.14
C GLU A 48 5.26 5.07 -4.91
N THR A 49 5.86 6.23 -4.67
CA THR A 49 7.30 6.36 -4.43
C THR A 49 7.72 5.58 -3.17
N ALA A 50 6.91 5.63 -2.11
CA ALA A 50 7.15 4.92 -0.86
C ALA A 50 7.02 3.39 -1.02
N ILE A 51 6.00 2.91 -1.74
CA ILE A 51 5.85 1.48 -2.06
C ILE A 51 7.03 1.00 -2.89
N LEU A 52 7.43 1.76 -3.92
CA LEU A 52 8.61 1.45 -4.73
C LEU A 52 9.90 1.41 -3.93
N HIS A 53 10.02 2.22 -2.87
CA HIS A 53 11.13 2.13 -1.93
C HIS A 53 11.04 0.84 -1.11
N LEU A 54 9.89 0.56 -0.48
CA LEU A 54 9.68 -0.64 0.34
C LEU A 54 9.92 -1.95 -0.43
N VAL A 55 9.45 -2.04 -1.68
CA VAL A 55 9.71 -3.20 -2.57
C VAL A 55 11.21 -3.47 -2.73
N ARG A 56 12.05 -2.43 -2.71
CA ARG A 56 13.50 -2.56 -2.89
C ARG A 56 14.25 -2.80 -1.59
N THR A 57 13.73 -2.31 -0.46
CA THR A 57 14.48 -2.24 0.80
C THR A 57 13.98 -3.18 1.89
N ASP A 58 12.70 -3.60 1.84
CA ASP A 58 12.08 -4.44 2.86
C ASP A 58 11.67 -5.81 2.28
N ARG A 59 12.38 -6.88 2.69
CA ARG A 59 12.13 -8.24 2.20
C ARG A 59 10.85 -8.87 2.77
N GLN A 60 10.29 -8.32 3.85
CA GLN A 60 9.04 -8.79 4.44
C GLN A 60 7.83 -8.12 3.79
N PHE A 61 8.03 -7.01 3.08
CA PHE A 61 6.98 -6.28 2.41
C PHE A 61 6.59 -6.97 1.10
N THR A 62 5.29 -7.22 0.93
CA THR A 62 4.73 -7.80 -0.28
C THR A 62 3.67 -6.88 -0.87
N VAL A 63 3.68 -6.73 -2.20
CA VAL A 63 2.69 -5.96 -2.95
C VAL A 63 2.22 -6.73 -4.18
N VAL A 64 0.92 -6.97 -4.32
CA VAL A 64 0.36 -7.90 -5.32
C VAL A 64 -0.84 -7.30 -6.06
N PRO A 65 -1.13 -7.75 -7.29
CA PRO A 65 -2.38 -7.43 -7.97
C PRO A 65 -3.56 -8.10 -7.26
N GLU A 66 -4.76 -7.52 -7.37
CA GLU A 66 -5.99 -8.26 -7.17
C GLU A 66 -6.11 -9.34 -8.25
N SER A 67 -6.44 -10.57 -7.85
CA SER A 67 -6.59 -11.71 -8.77
C SER A 67 -7.87 -11.58 -9.60
N ASN A 68 -8.96 -11.10 -8.99
CA ASN A 68 -10.23 -10.86 -9.68
C ASN A 68 -10.44 -9.37 -9.96
N GLN A 69 -9.72 -8.84 -10.94
CA GLN A 69 -9.76 -7.40 -11.27
C GLN A 69 -11.14 -6.87 -11.68
N LYS A 70 -12.09 -7.75 -12.05
CA LYS A 70 -13.47 -7.35 -12.37
C LYS A 70 -14.25 -6.82 -11.17
N MET A 71 -13.77 -7.11 -9.95
CA MET A 71 -14.38 -6.66 -8.70
C MET A 71 -13.83 -5.31 -8.22
N LEU A 72 -12.78 -4.79 -8.88
CA LEU A 72 -12.14 -3.54 -8.48
C LEU A 72 -13.08 -2.36 -8.74
N THR A 73 -13.22 -1.53 -7.72
CA THR A 73 -13.96 -0.26 -7.80
C THR A 73 -13.08 0.82 -8.42
N VAL A 74 -13.66 1.98 -8.71
CA VAL A 74 -12.91 3.17 -9.15
C VAL A 74 -11.85 3.56 -8.12
N ALA A 75 -12.18 3.51 -6.82
CA ALA A 75 -11.23 3.83 -5.75
C ALA A 75 -10.05 2.86 -5.71
N ASP A 76 -10.28 1.57 -5.99
CA ASP A 76 -9.19 0.60 -6.05
C ASP A 76 -8.24 0.87 -7.22
N TRP A 77 -8.77 1.29 -8.36
CA TRP A 77 -7.98 1.69 -9.53
C TRP A 77 -7.23 3.01 -9.30
N ASP A 78 -7.88 3.99 -8.69
CA ASP A 78 -7.26 5.30 -8.38
C ASP A 78 -6.15 5.19 -7.34
N ALA A 79 -6.17 4.16 -6.48
CA ALA A 79 -5.13 3.89 -5.50
C ALA A 79 -4.08 2.86 -5.98
N ALA A 80 -4.30 2.20 -7.12
CA ALA A 80 -3.39 1.17 -7.62
C ALA A 80 -2.04 1.75 -8.06
N VAL A 81 -0.96 0.99 -7.86
CA VAL A 81 0.39 1.41 -8.28
C VAL A 81 0.92 0.52 -9.39
N TRP A 82 1.62 1.11 -10.37
CA TRP A 82 2.16 0.36 -11.52
C TRP A 82 3.58 -0.12 -11.25
N ILE A 83 3.76 -1.42 -11.03
CA ILE A 83 5.06 -2.00 -10.69
C ILE A 83 5.29 -3.28 -11.49
N GLY A 84 6.42 -3.33 -12.21
CA GLY A 84 6.82 -4.52 -12.96
C GLY A 84 5.83 -4.90 -14.07
N GLY A 85 5.21 -3.92 -14.72
CA GLY A 85 4.28 -4.14 -15.85
C GLY A 85 2.86 -4.53 -15.44
N GLN A 86 2.48 -4.35 -14.17
CA GLN A 86 1.15 -4.66 -13.67
C GLN A 86 0.70 -3.66 -12.60
N TRP A 87 -0.62 -3.41 -12.55
CA TRP A 87 -1.26 -2.70 -11.45
C TRP A 87 -1.30 -3.57 -10.18
N LYS A 88 -0.85 -3.01 -9.07
CA LYS A 88 -0.87 -3.65 -7.75
C LYS A 88 -1.92 -2.97 -6.86
N HIS A 89 -2.54 -3.75 -5.98
CA HIS A 89 -3.75 -3.35 -5.26
C HIS A 89 -3.70 -3.69 -3.77
N TRP A 90 -2.84 -4.63 -3.37
CA TRP A 90 -2.77 -5.13 -2.01
C TRP A 90 -1.35 -5.10 -1.48
N ILE A 91 -1.23 -4.84 -0.18
CA ILE A 91 0.03 -4.92 0.55
C ILE A 91 -0.10 -5.82 1.78
N SER A 92 1.02 -6.41 2.19
CA SER A 92 1.16 -7.13 3.45
C SER A 92 2.60 -7.09 3.96
N TRP A 93 2.77 -7.46 5.22
CA TRP A 93 4.07 -7.80 5.83
C TRP A 93 4.00 -9.18 6.45
N ASP A 94 5.10 -9.93 6.33
CA ASP A 94 5.34 -11.23 6.97
C ASP A 94 6.20 -11.08 8.25
N TRP A 95 5.54 -10.91 9.39
CA TRP A 95 6.08 -10.57 10.71
C TRP A 95 5.19 -11.14 11.81
#